data_AF-A0A7C1IKW8-F1
#
_entry.id   AF-A0A7C1IKW8-F1
#
_cell.length_a   1.000
_cell.length_b   1.000
_cell.length_c   1.000
_cell.angle_alpha   90.00
_cell.angle_beta   90.00
_cell.angle_gamma   90.00
#
_symmetry.space_group_name_H-M   'P 1'
#
loop_
_entity.id
_entity.type
_entity.pdbx_description
1 polymer ?
#
loop_
_entity_poly.entity_id
_entity_poly.type
_entity_poly.pdbx_seq_one_letter_code
_entity_poly.pdbx_strand_id
1 'polypeptide(L)'
;MSRVTLVDGWVTNAPQQEIWPRVQHFLVQSKASIEVAGPNEVWARQGSQVSTRLIGGWFAGAEKYPKRIHVRFGPAVDGTQIDVQIDETLGFGILDPMFRNRYQEYFVWWDGLLKTFLPPVVPTTPQVYLNGV
;
A
#
# COMPACT_ATOMS: atom_id res chain seq x y z
N MET A 1 -10.87 -18.45 -1.58
CA MET A 1 -9.45 -18.08 -1.84
C MET A 1 -9.14 -16.71 -1.24
N SER A 2 -8.56 -16.60 -0.05
CA SER A 2 -8.43 -15.29 0.63
C SER A 2 -7.20 -14.50 0.16
N ARG A 3 -7.40 -13.37 -0.53
CA ARG A 3 -6.41 -12.30 -0.72
C ARG A 3 -6.56 -11.26 0.37
N VAL A 4 -5.47 -10.60 0.75
CA VAL A 4 -5.50 -9.44 1.64
C VAL A 4 -5.50 -8.19 0.78
N THR A 5 -6.48 -7.32 1.01
CA THR A 5 -6.54 -5.98 0.42
C THR A 5 -6.76 -4.97 1.54
N LEU A 6 -6.05 -3.85 1.53
CA LEU A 6 -6.35 -2.69 2.35
C LEU A 6 -6.82 -1.56 1.44
N VAL A 7 -7.94 -0.92 1.79
CA VAL A 7 -8.41 0.31 1.15
C VAL A 7 -8.51 1.41 2.20
N ASP A 8 -8.05 2.60 1.85
CA ASP A 8 -8.25 3.80 2.65
C ASP A 8 -8.43 5.01 1.74
N GLY A 9 -8.98 6.08 2.29
CA GLY A 9 -9.09 7.36 1.61
C GLY A 9 -9.18 8.50 2.60
N TRP A 10 -8.47 9.60 2.32
CA TRP A 10 -8.46 10.77 3.18
C TRP A 10 -8.17 12.04 2.40
N VAL A 11 -8.55 13.18 2.97
CA VAL A 11 -8.14 14.50 2.48
C VAL A 11 -6.88 14.94 3.22
N THR A 12 -5.90 15.47 2.50
CA THR A 12 -4.72 16.13 3.06
C THR A 12 -4.70 17.61 2.69
N ASN A 13 -4.16 18.46 3.58
CA ASN A 13 -3.97 19.89 3.32
C ASN A 13 -2.85 20.19 2.31
N ALA A 14 -2.09 19.18 1.88
CA ALA A 14 -1.05 19.37 0.88
C ALA A 14 -1.67 19.72 -0.49
N PRO A 15 -1.15 20.74 -1.19
CA PRO A 15 -1.62 21.08 -2.52
C PRO A 15 -1.26 19.98 -3.51
N GLN A 16 -2.07 19.82 -4.57
CA GLN A 16 -1.95 18.72 -5.53
C GLN A 16 -0.53 18.58 -6.12
N GLN A 17 0.15 19.71 -6.39
CA GLN A 17 1.51 19.76 -6.90
C GLN A 17 2.57 19.15 -5.97
N GLU A 18 2.30 19.07 -4.66
CA GLU A 18 3.20 18.49 -3.67
C GLU A 18 2.94 17.01 -3.41
N ILE A 19 1.82 16.46 -3.87
CA ILE A 19 1.45 15.07 -3.60
C ILE A 19 2.44 14.11 -4.25
N TRP A 20 2.71 14.29 -5.54
CA TRP A 20 3.60 13.38 -6.26
C TRP A 20 5.02 13.30 -5.65
N PRO A 21 5.72 14.40 -5.37
CA PRO A 21 7.02 14.36 -4.69
C PRO A 21 6.99 13.63 -3.34
N ARG A 22 5.92 13.81 -2.54
CA ARG A 22 5.76 13.17 -1.23
C ARG A 22 5.51 11.67 -1.36
N VAL A 23 4.66 11.26 -2.30
CA VAL A 23 4.42 9.84 -2.61
C VAL A 23 5.71 9.19 -3.12
N GLN A 24 6.45 9.85 -4.01
CA GLN A 24 7.72 9.34 -4.51
C GLN A 24 8.73 9.14 -3.36
N HIS A 25 8.83 10.10 -2.42
CA HIS A 25 9.70 9.97 -1.26
C HIS A 25 9.32 8.77 -0.37
N PHE A 26 8.02 8.58 -0.11
CA PHE A 26 7.50 7.40 0.58
C PHE A 26 7.87 6.08 -0.13
N LEU A 27 7.73 6.02 -1.47
CA LEU A 27 8.04 4.82 -2.25
C LEU A 27 9.54 4.49 -2.21
N VAL A 28 10.40 5.51 -2.31
CA VAL A 28 11.85 5.32 -2.19
C VAL A 28 12.23 4.83 -0.79
N GLN A 29 11.68 5.45 0.26
CA GLN A 29 11.95 5.05 1.65
C GLN A 29 11.49 3.61 1.92
N SER A 30 10.34 3.21 1.36
CA SER A 30 9.83 1.85 1.47
C SER A 30 10.49 0.87 0.50
N LYS A 31 11.45 1.28 -0.34
CA LYS A 31 12.08 0.43 -1.36
C LYS A 31 11.06 -0.20 -2.32
N ALA A 32 9.97 0.51 -2.59
CA ALA A 32 8.97 0.14 -3.58
C ALA A 32 9.41 0.62 -4.98
N SER A 33 9.19 -0.20 -5.99
CA SER A 33 9.45 0.13 -7.39
C SER A 33 8.19 0.62 -8.07
N ILE A 34 8.24 1.78 -8.70
CA ILE A 34 7.14 2.31 -9.51
C ILE A 34 6.95 1.43 -10.75
N GLU A 35 5.71 1.04 -11.03
CA GLU A 35 5.30 0.32 -12.24
C GLU A 35 4.66 1.26 -13.26
N VAL A 36 3.77 2.13 -12.78
CA VAL A 36 3.04 3.11 -13.58
C VAL A 36 2.98 4.42 -12.80
N ALA A 37 3.28 5.54 -13.44
CA ALA A 37 3.09 6.87 -12.88
C ALA A 37 2.30 7.72 -13.87
N GLY A 38 1.18 8.25 -13.42
CA GLY A 38 0.33 9.18 -14.15
C GLY A 38 0.17 10.50 -13.39
N PRO A 39 -0.52 11.48 -13.98
CA PRO A 39 -0.69 12.80 -13.38
C PRO A 39 -1.49 12.79 -12.06
N ASN A 40 -2.37 11.80 -11.87
CA ASN A 40 -3.27 11.68 -10.71
C ASN A 40 -3.22 10.30 -10.06
N GLU A 41 -2.27 9.46 -10.44
CA GLU A 41 -2.15 8.12 -9.88
C GLU A 41 -0.74 7.55 -9.97
N VAL A 42 -0.45 6.60 -9.10
CA VAL A 42 0.75 5.78 -9.16
C VAL A 42 0.48 4.36 -8.73
N TRP A 43 1.09 3.45 -9.46
CA TRP A 43 1.18 2.04 -9.13
C TRP A 43 2.62 1.72 -8.78
N ALA A 44 2.83 1.08 -7.64
CA ALA A 44 4.14 0.63 -7.21
C ALA A 44 4.06 -0.76 -6.58
N ARG A 45 5.14 -1.53 -6.72
CA ARG A 45 5.28 -2.87 -6.14
C ARG A 45 6.40 -2.91 -5.12
N GLN A 46 6.27 -3.78 -4.13
CA GLN A 46 7.32 -4.07 -3.17
C GLN A 46 7.41 -5.57 -2.94
N GLY A 47 8.62 -6.07 -2.67
CA GLY A 47 8.86 -7.49 -2.46
C GLY A 47 8.97 -8.29 -3.75
N SER A 48 9.20 -9.59 -3.62
CA SER A 48 9.34 -10.51 -4.75
C SER A 48 8.74 -11.87 -4.45
N GLN A 49 7.97 -12.40 -5.40
CA GLN A 49 7.41 -13.74 -5.33
C GLN A 49 8.52 -14.79 -5.36
N VAL A 50 9.57 -14.55 -6.13
CA VAL A 50 10.73 -15.46 -6.25
C VAL A 50 11.49 -15.52 -4.93
N SER A 51 11.79 -14.37 -4.29
CA SER A 51 12.50 -14.37 -3.01
C SER A 51 11.68 -15.01 -1.90
N THR A 52 10.36 -14.78 -1.87
CA THR A 52 9.47 -15.33 -0.85
C THR A 52 9.34 -16.84 -0.97
N ARG A 53 9.40 -17.39 -2.19
CA ARG A 53 9.41 -18.84 -2.44
C ARG A 53 10.75 -19.49 -2.11
N LEU A 54 11.87 -18.84 -2.41
CA LEU A 54 13.22 -19.40 -2.24
C LEU A 54 13.71 -19.43 -0.79
N ILE A 55 13.35 -18.44 0.02
CA ILE A 55 13.85 -18.30 1.40
C ILE A 55 13.00 -19.13 2.39
N GLY A 56 11.87 -19.68 1.92
CA GLY A 56 10.79 -20.15 2.79
C GLY A 56 10.18 -18.94 3.50
N GLY A 57 9.02 -18.49 3.04
CA GLY A 57 8.43 -17.21 3.46
C GLY A 57 8.27 -17.01 4.99
N TRP A 58 8.42 -18.07 5.79
CA TRP A 58 8.46 -17.99 7.26
C TRP A 58 9.59 -17.13 7.83
N PHE A 59 10.78 -17.12 7.21
CA PHE A 59 11.95 -16.38 7.71
C PHE A 59 12.15 -15.00 7.07
N ALA A 60 11.36 -14.68 6.05
CA ALA A 60 11.39 -13.37 5.42
C ALA A 60 10.45 -12.40 6.16
N GLY A 61 10.93 -11.18 6.44
CA GLY A 61 10.09 -10.11 6.95
C GLY A 61 9.02 -9.69 5.94
N ALA A 62 7.91 -9.14 6.42
CA ALA A 62 6.74 -8.80 5.60
C ALA A 62 7.05 -7.75 4.51
N GLU A 63 8.12 -6.98 4.67
CA GLU A 63 8.65 -6.07 3.64
C GLU A 63 9.07 -6.80 2.36
N LYS A 64 9.51 -8.07 2.47
CA LYS A 64 9.94 -8.90 1.33
C LYS A 64 8.79 -9.58 0.60
N TYR A 65 7.63 -9.64 1.24
CA TYR A 65 6.45 -10.27 0.65
C TYR A 65 5.94 -9.45 -0.53
N PRO A 66 5.59 -10.10 -1.66
CA PRO A 66 5.09 -9.44 -2.84
C PRO A 66 3.74 -8.78 -2.56
N LYS A 67 3.66 -7.49 -2.88
CA LYS A 67 2.48 -6.64 -2.74
C LYS A 67 2.57 -5.46 -3.69
N ARG A 68 1.43 -4.82 -3.90
CA ARG A 68 1.28 -3.66 -4.78
C ARG A 68 0.46 -2.59 -4.08
N ILE A 69 0.81 -1.33 -4.31
CA ILE A 69 0.06 -0.17 -3.86
C ILE A 69 -0.38 0.63 -5.08
N HIS A 70 -1.63 1.06 -5.08
CA HIS A 70 -2.22 2.02 -6.00
C HIS A 70 -2.62 3.24 -5.18
N VAL A 71 -2.02 4.38 -5.49
CA VAL A 71 -2.39 5.67 -4.89
C VAL A 71 -2.99 6.52 -5.98
N ARG A 72 -4.23 6.97 -5.78
CA ARG A 72 -4.89 7.97 -6.61
C ARG A 72 -5.02 9.25 -5.83
N PHE A 73 -4.93 10.37 -6.52
CA PHE A 73 -5.06 11.68 -5.90
C PHE A 73 -5.73 12.67 -6.83
N GLY A 74 -6.52 13.57 -6.25
CA GLY A 74 -7.28 14.56 -7.01
C GLY A 74 -7.78 15.71 -6.13
N PRO A 75 -8.23 16.82 -6.74
CA PRO A 75 -8.63 18.01 -6.00
C PRO A 75 -9.80 17.74 -5.04
N ALA A 76 -9.75 18.34 -3.85
CA ALA A 76 -10.83 18.38 -2.88
C ALA A 76 -11.05 19.84 -2.39
N VAL A 77 -12.15 20.10 -1.69
CA VAL A 77 -12.50 21.45 -1.21
C VAL A 77 -11.40 22.06 -0.35
N ASP A 78 -10.81 21.27 0.54
CA ASP A 78 -9.81 21.71 1.52
C ASP A 78 -8.41 21.11 1.26
N GLY A 79 -8.08 20.80 0.00
CA GLY A 79 -6.76 20.29 -0.37
C GLY A 79 -6.82 19.22 -1.45
N THR A 80 -6.22 18.06 -1.17
CA THR A 80 -6.18 16.93 -2.12
C THR A 80 -6.77 15.67 -1.49
N GLN A 81 -7.72 15.05 -2.18
CA GLN A 81 -8.21 13.71 -1.87
C GLN A 81 -7.15 12.69 -2.26
N ILE A 82 -6.86 11.76 -1.36
CA ILE A 82 -5.97 10.62 -1.55
C ILE A 82 -6.79 9.36 -1.39
N ASP A 83 -6.74 8.45 -2.36
CA ASP A 83 -7.31 7.11 -2.25
C ASP A 83 -6.19 6.08 -2.40
N VAL A 84 -6.16 5.11 -1.50
CA VAL A 84 -5.11 4.08 -1.45
C VAL A 84 -5.74 2.71 -1.51
N GLN A 85 -5.17 1.85 -2.34
CA GLN A 85 -5.43 0.42 -2.34
C GLN A 85 -4.11 -0.34 -2.27
N ILE A 86 -3.99 -1.25 -1.32
CA ILE A 86 -2.83 -2.13 -1.14
C ILE A 86 -3.29 -3.57 -1.32
N ASP A 87 -2.69 -4.29 -2.25
CA ASP A 87 -3.03 -5.68 -2.57
C ASP A 87 -1.85 -6.61 -2.35
N GLU A 88 -2.13 -7.79 -1.81
CA GLU A 88 -1.21 -8.92 -1.82
C GLU A 88 -1.07 -9.51 -3.24
N THR A 89 0.17 -9.91 -3.62
CA THR A 89 0.48 -10.41 -4.98
C THR A 89 1.34 -11.69 -5.02
N LEU A 90 1.34 -12.49 -3.95
CA LEU A 90 2.05 -13.77 -3.82
C LEU A 90 1.52 -14.86 -4.78
N GLY A 91 0.30 -14.71 -5.30
CA GLY A 91 -0.25 -15.51 -6.40
C GLY A 91 -1.31 -16.52 -5.95
N PHE A 92 -1.46 -17.63 -6.69
CA PHE A 92 -2.51 -18.62 -6.44
C PHE A 92 -2.17 -19.52 -5.23
N GLY A 93 -3.10 -19.62 -4.28
CA GLY A 93 -3.01 -20.48 -3.09
C GLY A 93 -3.90 -19.98 -1.96
N ILE A 94 -4.18 -20.83 -0.97
CA ILE A 94 -4.75 -20.37 0.30
C ILE A 94 -3.59 -19.76 1.09
N LEU A 95 -3.68 -18.45 1.36
CA LEU A 95 -2.80 -17.80 2.32
C LEU A 95 -3.00 -18.45 3.69
N ASP A 96 -1.94 -19.05 4.21
CA ASP A 96 -1.90 -19.52 5.59
C ASP A 96 -2.28 -18.35 6.54
N PRO A 97 -3.08 -18.58 7.58
CA PRO A 97 -3.52 -17.54 8.51
C PRO A 97 -2.38 -16.66 9.05
N MET A 98 -1.20 -17.24 9.27
CA MET A 98 -0.02 -16.48 9.73
C MET A 98 0.45 -15.47 8.68
N PHE A 99 0.54 -15.87 7.41
CA PHE A 99 0.92 -14.95 6.34
C PHE A 99 -0.12 -13.85 6.13
N ARG A 100 -1.40 -14.24 6.20
CA ARG A 100 -2.51 -13.29 6.13
C ARG A 100 -2.36 -12.19 7.19
N ASN A 101 -2.17 -12.56 8.45
CA ASN A 101 -2.02 -11.58 9.54
C ASN A 101 -0.80 -10.68 9.31
N ARG A 102 0.35 -11.25 8.89
CA ARG A 102 1.54 -10.47 8.56
C ARG A 102 1.30 -9.45 7.44
N TYR A 103 0.52 -9.81 6.41
CA TYR A 103 0.12 -8.87 5.37
C TYR A 103 -0.77 -7.76 5.92
N GLN A 104 -1.77 -8.10 6.72
CA GLN A 104 -2.68 -7.12 7.30
C GLN A 104 -1.94 -6.11 8.18
N GLU A 105 -1.11 -6.59 9.10
CA GLU A 105 -0.27 -5.74 9.97
C GLU A 105 0.66 -4.84 9.15
N TYR A 106 1.33 -5.42 8.14
CA TYR A 106 2.23 -4.65 7.30
C TYR A 106 1.48 -3.61 6.48
N PHE A 107 0.29 -3.92 5.95
CA PHE A 107 -0.48 -2.97 5.15
C PHE A 107 -0.93 -1.79 6.01
N VAL A 108 -1.40 -2.03 7.23
CA VAL A 108 -1.75 -0.96 8.18
C VAL A 108 -0.53 -0.10 8.52
N TRP A 109 0.63 -0.72 8.76
CA TRP A 109 1.87 0.03 8.98
C TRP A 109 2.29 0.85 7.75
N TRP A 110 2.18 0.29 6.55
CA TRP A 110 2.62 0.92 5.31
C TRP A 110 1.71 2.09 4.91
N ASP A 111 0.40 1.94 5.10
CA ASP A 111 -0.59 3.03 5.01
C ASP A 111 -0.31 4.13 6.06
N GLY A 112 -0.06 3.74 7.31
CA GLY A 112 0.33 4.67 8.37
C GLY A 112 1.60 5.46 8.04
N LEU A 113 2.59 4.80 7.42
CA LEU A 113 3.80 5.46 6.93
C LEU A 113 3.47 6.45 5.80
N LEU A 114 2.63 6.10 4.83
CA LEU A 114 2.20 7.04 3.78
C LEU A 114 1.53 8.29 4.39
N LYS A 115 0.70 8.11 5.40
CA LYS A 115 0.08 9.22 6.14
C LYS A 115 1.07 10.11 6.87
N THR A 116 2.30 9.67 7.18
CA THR A 116 3.31 10.61 7.71
C THR A 116 3.81 11.60 6.65
N PHE A 117 3.72 11.24 5.37
CA PHE A 117 4.07 12.14 4.25
C PHE A 117 2.88 12.98 3.79
N LEU A 118 1.69 12.40 3.86
CA LEU A 118 0.41 12.98 3.45
C LEU A 118 -0.57 12.95 4.64
N PRO A 119 -0.35 13.77 5.68
CA PRO A 119 -1.16 13.71 6.89
C PRO A 119 -2.63 14.01 6.59
N PRO A 120 -3.56 13.20 7.14
CA PRO A 120 -4.97 13.44 6.93
C PRO A 120 -5.45 14.64 7.76
N VAL A 121 -6.40 15.41 7.22
CA VAL A 121 -7.04 16.52 7.94
C VAL A 121 -7.85 15.99 9.13
N VAL A 122 -8.48 14.82 8.96
CA VAL A 122 -9.25 14.12 9.98
C VAL A 122 -8.70 12.69 10.09
N PRO A 123 -8.47 12.14 11.29
CA PRO A 123 -8.01 10.77 11.44
C PRO A 123 -8.91 9.77 10.69
N THR A 124 -8.31 8.89 9.90
CA THR A 124 -9.03 7.80 9.20
C THR A 124 -8.57 6.44 9.68
N THR A 125 -9.46 5.46 9.58
CA THR A 125 -9.16 4.05 9.88
C THR A 125 -9.23 3.24 8.58
N PRO A 126 -8.11 2.64 8.13
CA PRO A 126 -8.10 1.86 6.91
C PRO A 126 -9.01 0.63 7.05
N GLN A 127 -9.63 0.23 5.95
CA GLN A 127 -10.46 -0.97 5.89
C GLN A 127 -9.65 -2.11 5.27
N VAL A 128 -9.53 -3.22 6.00
CA VAL A 128 -8.78 -4.40 5.56
C VAL A 128 -9.74 -5.52 5.23
N TYR A 129 -9.75 -5.93 3.96
CA TYR A 129 -10.62 -6.95 3.42
C TYR A 129 -9.88 -8.27 3.22
N LEU A 130 -10.61 -9.35 3.48
CA LEU A 130 -10.24 -10.69 3.05
C LEU A 130 -11.07 -11.03 1.83
N ASN A 131 -10.51 -10.77 0.65
CA ASN A 131 -11.20 -11.02 -0.61
C ASN A 131 -11.05 -12.49 -0.97
N GLY A 132 -12.11 -13.27 -0.74
CA GLY A 132 -12.14 -14.67 -1.15
C GLY A 132 -13.56 -15.20 -1.29
N VAL A 133 -13.94 -15.49 -2.54
CA VAL A 133 -14.98 -16.48 -2.85
C VAL A 133 -14.48 -17.86 -2.45
#